data_AF-A0A7U7GCE6-F1
#
_entry.id   AF-A0A7U7GCE6-F1
#
_cell.length_a   1.000
_cell.length_b   1.000
_cell.length_c   1.000
_cell.angle_alpha   90.00
_cell.angle_beta   90.00
_cell.angle_gamma   90.00
#
_symmetry.space_group_name_H-M   'P 1'
#
loop_
_entity.id
_entity.type
_entity.pdbx_description
1 polymer ?
#
loop_
_entity_poly.entity_id
_entity_poly.type
_entity_poly.pdbx_seq_one_letter_code
_entity_poly.pdbx_strand_id
1 'polypeptide(L)'
;MRPQLLDPRPYFADLPDPRRESQNKLHKLHDILMIVLCAVLSGVEDWVGMADFAEEKEAWLRGFLDLPNGIPSHDTLSDVLGWRKAPAGSKSAAMP
;
A
#
# COMPACT_ATOMS: atom_id res chain seq x y z
N MET A 1 -2.01 -26.80 16.54
CA MET A 1 -3.03 -26.06 15.77
C MET A 1 -2.31 -24.94 15.03
N ARG A 2 -2.34 -24.91 13.69
CA ARG A 2 -1.94 -23.70 12.95
C ARG A 2 -3.02 -22.65 13.22
N PRO A 3 -2.68 -21.44 13.68
CA PRO A 3 -3.66 -20.36 13.65
C PRO A 3 -4.08 -20.21 12.20
N GLN A 4 -5.38 -20.40 11.94
CA GLN A 4 -5.97 -20.01 10.67
C GLN A 4 -5.90 -18.48 10.67
N LEU A 5 -4.84 -17.94 10.07
CA LEU A 5 -4.74 -16.51 9.88
C LEU A 5 -5.98 -16.10 9.08
N LEU A 6 -6.79 -15.22 9.67
CA LEU A 6 -7.98 -14.70 9.05
C LEU A 6 -7.56 -14.01 7.75
N ASP A 7 -8.12 -14.45 6.61
CA ASP A 7 -7.89 -13.79 5.33
C ASP A 7 -8.42 -12.35 5.45
N PRO A 8 -7.57 -11.31 5.33
CA PRO A 8 -8.02 -9.94 5.50
C PRO A 8 -8.73 -9.40 4.24
N ARG A 9 -8.60 -10.08 3.09
CA ARG A 9 -9.13 -9.62 1.80
C ARG A 9 -10.64 -9.35 1.78
N PRO A 10 -11.51 -10.19 2.39
CA PRO A 10 -12.95 -9.94 2.42
C PRO A 10 -13.33 -8.62 3.12
N TYR A 11 -12.54 -8.16 4.09
CA TYR A 11 -12.81 -6.90 4.79
C TYR A 11 -12.50 -5.66 3.95
N PHE A 12 -11.70 -5.83 2.89
CA PHE A 12 -11.37 -4.76 1.95
C PHE A 12 -12.22 -4.80 0.66
N ALA A 13 -13.04 -5.83 0.47
CA ALA A 13 -13.80 -6.03 -0.77
C ALA A 13 -14.77 -4.87 -1.05
N ASP A 14 -15.42 -4.35 -0.01
CA ASP A 14 -16.41 -3.26 -0.11
C ASP A 14 -15.81 -1.88 0.16
N LEU A 15 -14.48 -1.76 0.23
CA LEU A 15 -13.84 -0.48 0.49
C LEU A 15 -13.97 0.43 -0.75
N PRO A 16 -14.67 1.58 -0.65
CA PRO A 16 -14.78 2.49 -1.77
C PRO A 16 -13.40 3.05 -2.09
N ASP A 17 -13.05 3.06 -3.38
CA ASP A 17 -11.76 3.57 -3.83
C ASP A 17 -11.77 5.11 -3.81
N PRO A 18 -11.02 5.77 -2.90
CA PRO A 18 -11.05 7.22 -2.76
C PRO A 18 -10.25 7.93 -3.87
N ARG A 19 -9.53 7.19 -4.71
CA ARG A 19 -8.65 7.74 -5.74
C ARG A 19 -9.49 8.30 -6.88
N ARG A 20 -9.02 9.41 -7.47
CA ARG A 20 -9.66 10.01 -8.65
C ARG A 20 -9.61 9.03 -9.83
N GLU A 21 -10.75 8.83 -10.50
CA GLU A 21 -10.79 8.09 -11.76
C GLU A 21 -9.95 8.81 -12.81
N SER A 22 -8.81 8.23 -13.15
CA SER A 22 -7.83 8.80 -14.07
C SER A 22 -7.10 7.68 -14.80
N GLN A 23 -6.41 8.03 -15.90
CA GLN A 23 -5.60 7.08 -16.66
C GLN A 23 -4.46 6.44 -15.84
N ASN A 24 -4.08 7.06 -14.71
CA ASN A 24 -3.02 6.57 -13.83
C ASN A 24 -3.51 5.56 -12.79
N LYS A 25 -4.81 5.23 -12.78
CA LYS A 25 -5.40 4.21 -11.89
C LYS A 25 -5.11 2.79 -12.41
N LEU A 26 -3.84 2.45 -12.51
CA LEU A 26 -3.36 1.19 -13.10
C LEU A 26 -3.42 0.02 -12.11
N HIS A 27 -3.22 0.28 -10.82
CA HIS A 27 -3.15 -0.77 -9.80
C HIS A 27 -4.47 -0.85 -9.02
N LYS A 28 -4.94 -2.09 -8.80
CA LYS A 28 -6.12 -2.36 -7.97
C LYS A 28 -5.86 -1.83 -6.55
N LEU A 29 -6.84 -1.15 -5.96
CA LEU A 29 -6.71 -0.66 -4.59
C LEU A 29 -6.39 -1.80 -3.63
N HIS A 30 -7.04 -2.95 -3.84
CA HIS A 30 -6.83 -4.11 -3.01
C HIS A 30 -5.38 -4.61 -3.04
N ASP A 31 -4.77 -4.72 -4.22
CA ASP A 31 -3.37 -5.14 -4.38
C ASP A 31 -2.42 -4.20 -3.63
N ILE A 32 -2.65 -2.90 -3.73
CA ILE A 32 -1.87 -1.86 -3.03
C ILE A 32 -1.96 -2.02 -1.51
N LEU A 33 -3.17 -2.19 -0.98
CA LEU A 33 -3.38 -2.34 0.46
C LEU A 33 -2.72 -3.62 1.00
N MET A 34 -2.78 -4.71 0.24
CA MET A 34 -2.15 -5.97 0.63
C MET A 34 -0.62 -5.88 0.61
N ILE A 35 -0.04 -5.21 -0.39
CA ILE A 35 1.40 -4.96 -0.45
C ILE A 35 1.86 -4.17 0.79
N VAL A 36 1.18 -3.06 1.08
CA VAL A 36 1.51 -2.21 2.23
C VAL A 36 1.40 -2.99 3.53
N LEU A 37 0.31 -3.74 3.71
CA LEU A 37 0.12 -4.57 4.90
C LEU A 37 1.26 -5.58 5.08
N CYS A 38 1.64 -6.29 4.01
CA CYS A 38 2.74 -7.26 4.06
C CYS A 38 4.09 -6.59 4.37
N ALA A 39 4.36 -5.42 3.79
CA ALA A 39 5.59 -4.68 4.03
C ALA A 39 5.67 -4.17 5.47
N VAL A 40 4.59 -3.57 6.00
CA VAL A 40 4.51 -3.11 7.40
C VAL A 40 4.69 -4.27 8.38
N LEU A 41 4.05 -5.41 8.14
CA LEU A 41 4.23 -6.61 8.97
C LEU A 41 5.66 -7.17 8.90
N SER A 42 6.38 -6.88 7.82
CA SER A 42 7.80 -7.24 7.65
C SER A 42 8.75 -6.20 8.26
N GLY A 43 8.23 -5.15 8.89
CA GLY A 43 9.02 -4.09 9.54
C GLY A 43 9.48 -2.97 8.61
N VAL A 44 8.85 -2.82 7.44
CA VAL A 44 9.16 -1.74 6.49
C VAL A 44 8.25 -0.54 6.78
N GLU A 45 8.85 0.64 6.98
CA GLU A 45 8.13 1.83 7.47
C GLU A 45 8.07 2.99 6.46
N ASP A 46 8.77 2.90 5.33
CA ASP A 46 8.83 3.96 4.31
C ASP A 46 8.41 3.49 2.91
N TRP A 47 7.95 4.42 2.07
CA TRP A 47 7.37 4.09 0.75
C TRP A 47 8.37 3.47 -0.23
N VAL A 48 9.63 3.92 -0.17
CA VAL A 48 10.66 3.41 -1.06
C VAL A 48 10.95 1.97 -0.66
N GLY A 49 11.17 1.72 0.63
CA GLY A 49 11.34 0.38 1.16
C GLY A 49 10.14 -0.54 0.89
N MET A 50 8.90 -0.02 0.92
CA MET A 50 7.72 -0.82 0.61
C MET A 50 7.65 -1.22 -0.86
N ALA A 51 8.04 -0.33 -1.78
CA ALA A 51 8.14 -0.63 -3.20
C ALA A 51 9.27 -1.65 -3.45
N ASP A 52 10.45 -1.44 -2.85
CA ASP A 52 11.58 -2.36 -2.93
C ASP A 52 11.21 -3.76 -2.40
N PHE A 53 10.54 -3.83 -1.25
CA PHE A 53 10.01 -5.08 -0.70
C PHE A 53 9.07 -5.77 -1.68
N ALA A 54 8.19 -5.01 -2.33
CA ALA A 54 7.21 -5.56 -3.25
C ALA A 54 7.86 -6.08 -4.54
N GLU A 55 8.91 -5.42 -5.04
CA GLU A 55 9.73 -5.89 -6.14
C GLU A 55 10.48 -7.17 -5.76
N GLU A 56 11.16 -7.19 -4.61
CA GLU A 56 11.89 -8.37 -4.12
C GLU A 56 10.98 -9.59 -3.88
N LYS A 57 9.72 -9.35 -3.49
CA LYS A 57 8.74 -10.38 -3.17
C LYS A 57 7.68 -10.56 -4.24
N GLU A 58 7.85 -10.00 -5.44
CA GLU A 58 6.82 -10.02 -6.49
C GLU A 58 6.33 -11.44 -6.79
N ALA A 59 7.24 -12.40 -6.94
CA ALA A 59 6.88 -13.79 -7.24
C ALA A 59 6.00 -14.41 -6.13
N TRP A 60 6.23 -14.05 -4.87
CA TRP A 60 5.42 -14.50 -3.74
C TRP A 60 4.07 -13.77 -3.69
N LEU A 61 4.06 -12.45 -3.92
CA LEU A 61 2.85 -11.62 -3.98
C LEU A 61 1.90 -12.08 -5.08
N ARG A 62 2.41 -12.44 -6.26
CA ARG A 62 1.62 -13.00 -7.37
C ARG A 62 0.95 -14.34 -7.04
N GLY A 63 1.35 -15.00 -5.94
CA GLY A 63 0.67 -16.19 -5.45
C GLY A 63 -0.74 -15.91 -4.90
N PHE A 64 -1.03 -14.65 -4.54
CA PHE A 64 -2.33 -14.27 -3.95
C PHE A 64 -2.86 -12.90 -4.41
N LEU A 65 -2.11 -12.14 -5.19
CA LEU A 65 -2.49 -10.87 -5.82
C LEU A 65 -2.44 -10.99 -7.35
N ASP A 66 -3.31 -10.25 -8.04
CA ASP A 66 -3.39 -10.30 -9.51
C ASP A 66 -2.28 -9.47 -10.16
N LEU A 67 -1.98 -8.28 -9.62
CA LEU A 67 -0.94 -7.36 -10.11
C LEU A 67 -0.94 -7.20 -11.64
N PRO A 68 -2.06 -6.73 -12.24
CA PRO A 68 -2.23 -6.69 -13.70
C PRO A 68 -1.23 -5.76 -14.39
N ASN A 69 -0.74 -4.74 -13.68
CA ASN A 69 0.24 -3.77 -14.17
C ASN A 69 1.55 -3.82 -13.36
N GLY A 70 1.83 -4.95 -12.70
CA GLY A 70 3.03 -5.11 -11.87
C GLY A 70 2.97 -4.36 -10.54
N ILE A 71 4.15 -4.13 -9.96
CA ILE A 71 4.33 -3.50 -8.65
C ILE A 71 4.07 -1.99 -8.75
N PRO A 72 3.23 -1.42 -7.87
CA PRO A 72 3.03 0.03 -7.80
C PRO A 72 4.29 0.74 -7.31
N SER A 73 4.55 1.94 -7.84
CA SER A 73 5.65 2.79 -7.38
C SER A 73 5.42 3.35 -5.97
N HIS A 74 6.50 3.77 -5.31
CA HIS A 74 6.42 4.42 -4.00
C HIS A 74 5.53 5.69 -4.00
N ASP A 75 5.53 6.46 -5.09
CA ASP A 75 4.62 7.59 -5.27
C ASP A 75 3.15 7.14 -5.25
N THR A 76 2.85 6.07 -6.01
CA THR A 76 1.51 5.47 -6.06
C THR A 76 1.07 5.01 -4.66
N LEU A 77 1.94 4.34 -3.92
CA LEU A 77 1.66 3.91 -2.54
C LEU A 77 1.32 5.10 -1.64
N SER A 78 2.13 6.16 -1.70
CA SER A 78 1.98 7.36 -0.88
C SER A 78 0.69 8.13 -1.21
N ASP A 79 0.33 8.20 -2.49
CA ASP A 79 -0.89 8.87 -2.97
C ASP A 79 -2.14 8.13 -2.50
N VAL A 80 -2.15 6.80 -2.57
CA VAL A 80 -3.29 5.97 -2.14
C VAL A 80 -3.53 6.09 -0.64
N LEU A 81 -2.47 6.06 0.16
CA LEU A 81 -2.59 6.11 1.62
C LEU A 81 -2.73 7.54 2.16
N GLY A 82 -2.66 8.55 1.29
CA GLY A 82 -2.80 9.95 1.67
C GLY A 82 -1.68 10.47 2.56
N TRP A 83 -0.60 9.69 2.74
CA TRP A 83 0.56 10.03 3.55
C TRP A 83 1.60 10.76 2.69
N ARG A 84 1.15 11.82 2.04
CA ARG A 84 2.09 12.79 1.48
C ARG A 84 2.78 13.43 2.68
N LYS A 85 4.08 13.18 2.85
CA LYS A 85 4.90 13.91 3.82
C LYS A 85 4.51 15.38 3.71
N ALA A 86 4.05 15.98 4.80
CA ALA A 86 3.94 17.44 4.85
C ALA A 86 5.32 18.00 4.42
N PRO A 87 5.37 19.12 3.66
CA PRO A 87 6.64 19.70 3.30
C PRO A 87 7.47 19.87 4.58
N ALA A 88 8.72 19.42 4.53
CA ALA A 88 9.66 19.52 5.65
C ALA A 88 9.81 21.00 6.02
N GLY A 89 9.01 21.46 6.99
CA GLY A 89 8.79 22.90 7.19
C GLY A 89 7.59 23.29 8.06
N SER A 90 6.64 22.40 8.36
CA SER A 90 5.67 22.68 9.42
C SER A 90 6.33 22.44 10.79
N LYS A 91 7.06 23.44 11.28
CA LYS A 91 7.25 23.55 12.73
C LYS A 91 5.86 23.55 13.36
N SER A 92 5.68 22.69 14.37
CA SER A 92 4.59 22.77 15.33
C SER A 92 4.38 24.24 15.71
N ALA A 93 3.32 24.84 15.18
CA ALA A 93 2.84 26.11 15.67
C ALA A 93 2.25 25.80 17.04
N ALA A 94 2.88 26.35 18.06
CA ALA A 94 2.41 26.34 19.44
C ALA A 94 0.89 26.61 19.47
N MET A 95 0.14 25.71 20.12
CA MET A 95 -1.23 26.01 20.51
C MET A 95 -1.19 27.07 21.63
N PRO A 96 -1.92 28.19 21.50
CA PRO A 96 -2.33 28.97 22.66
C PRO A 96 -3.38 28.22 23.49
#